data_AF-A0A0W0ZV02-F1
#
_entry.id   AF-A0A0W0ZV02-F1
#
_cell.length_a   1.000
_cell.length_b   1.000
_cell.length_c   1.000
_cell.angle_alpha   90.00
_cell.angle_beta   90.00
_cell.angle_gamma   90.00
#
_symmetry.space_group_name_H-M   'P 1'
#
loop_
_entity.id
_entity.type
_entity.pdbx_description
1 polymer ?
#
loop_
_entity_poly.entity_id
_entity_poly.type
_entity_poly.pdbx_seq_one_letter_code
_entity_poly.pdbx_strand_id
1 'polypeptide(L)'
;MTKPIVLSIDDEKKRKRILQAYNEFMTQQNAQPQVFDSLDEFKKSQLYQEISEEEQEQLKQYKGKNVVVLVFETPEQAIEFIQQIQQKNLINKTQADTLIENLEALNESQYKSGMR
;
A
#
# COMPACT_ATOMS: atom_id res chain seq x y z
N MET A 1 -9.28 8.09 -5.81
CA MET A 1 -8.57 8.46 -4.56
C MET A 1 -7.35 7.59 -4.46
N THR A 2 -6.21 8.17 -4.08
CA THR A 2 -4.95 7.44 -3.90
C THR A 2 -5.08 6.34 -2.86
N LYS A 3 -4.37 5.23 -3.04
CA LYS A 3 -4.41 4.05 -2.18
C LYS A 3 -3.05 3.84 -1.52
N PRO A 4 -2.93 4.07 -0.20
CA PRO A 4 -1.72 3.74 0.53
C PRO A 4 -1.67 2.24 0.87
N ILE A 5 -0.54 1.61 0.59
CA ILE A 5 -0.24 0.24 1.00
C ILE A 5 0.85 0.28 2.07
N VAL A 6 0.58 -0.39 3.19
CA VAL A 6 1.55 -0.51 4.28
C VAL A 6 2.17 -1.90 4.23
N LEU A 7 3.49 -1.94 4.11
CA LEU A 7 4.27 -3.16 4.17
C LEU A 7 5.11 -3.18 5.44
N SER A 8 4.95 -4.22 6.25
CA SER A 8 5.81 -4.49 7.40
C SER A 8 7.00 -5.32 6.95
N ILE A 9 8.19 -4.73 6.98
CA ILE A 9 9.41 -5.35 6.45
C ILE A 9 10.55 -5.14 7.43
N ASP A 10 10.90 -6.21 8.16
CA ASP A 10 12.02 -6.19 9.11
C ASP A 10 13.40 -6.36 8.41
N ASP A 11 13.42 -6.89 7.19
CA ASP A 11 14.64 -7.11 6.41
C ASP A 11 14.97 -5.89 5.53
N GLU A 12 16.04 -5.18 5.86
CA GLU A 12 16.46 -3.97 5.14
C GLU A 12 16.81 -4.24 3.66
N LYS A 13 17.37 -5.41 3.33
CA LYS A 13 17.67 -5.77 1.93
C LYS A 13 16.38 -5.98 1.15
N LYS A 14 15.38 -6.64 1.73
CA LYS A 14 14.05 -6.76 1.12
C LYS A 14 13.40 -5.39 0.96
N ARG A 15 13.46 -4.53 1.97
CA ARG A 15 12.93 -3.15 1.90
C ARG A 15 13.54 -2.40 0.71
N LYS A 16 14.87 -2.40 0.57
CA LYS A 16 15.56 -1.75 -0.55
C LYS A 16 15.11 -2.29 -1.91
N ARG A 17 14.96 -3.62 -2.06
CA ARG A 17 14.49 -4.24 -3.31
C ARG A 17 13.04 -3.91 -3.63
N ILE A 18 12.17 -3.82 -2.61
CA ILE A 18 10.77 -3.42 -2.78
C ILE A 18 10.69 -1.95 -3.19
N LEU A 19 11.44 -1.06 -2.54
CA LEU A 19 11.51 0.36 -2.91
C LEU A 19 12.04 0.58 -4.33
N GLN A 20 13.08 -0.17 -4.72
CA GLN A 20 13.59 -0.13 -6.07
C GLN A 20 12.52 -0.58 -7.08
N ALA A 21 11.88 -1.72 -6.83
CA ALA A 21 10.82 -2.23 -7.70
C ALA A 21 9.63 -1.25 -7.78
N TYR A 22 9.30 -0.56 -6.69
CA TYR A 22 8.23 0.42 -6.65
C TYR A 22 8.57 1.64 -7.52
N ASN A 23 9.78 2.19 -7.39
CA ASN A 23 10.21 3.31 -8.23
C ASN A 23 10.21 2.94 -9.72
N GLU A 24 10.70 1.75 -10.07
CA GLU A 24 10.66 1.24 -11.45
C GLU A 24 9.22 1.10 -11.96
N PHE A 25 8.33 0.53 -11.14
CA PHE A 25 6.91 0.38 -11.47
C PHE A 25 6.22 1.72 -11.70
N MET A 26 6.38 2.68 -10.79
CA MET A 26 5.78 4.02 -10.91
C MET A 26 6.29 4.75 -12.16
N THR A 27 7.59 4.62 -12.45
CA THR A 27 8.18 5.19 -13.68
C THR A 27 7.55 4.59 -14.94
N GLN A 28 7.31 3.27 -14.98
CA GLN A 28 6.64 2.61 -16.10
C GLN A 28 5.19 3.06 -16.28
N GLN A 29 4.51 3.37 -15.17
CA GLN A 29 3.15 3.90 -15.17
C GLN A 29 3.07 5.41 -15.46
N ASN A 30 4.21 6.08 -15.70
CA ASN A 30 4.30 7.55 -15.79
C ASN A 30 3.76 8.28 -14.55
N ALA A 31 3.82 7.63 -13.39
CA ALA A 31 3.33 8.14 -12.12
C ALA A 31 4.49 8.57 -11.21
N GLN A 32 4.24 9.54 -10.33
CA GLN A 32 5.25 9.99 -9.37
C GLN A 32 5.28 9.07 -8.14
N PRO A 33 6.43 8.43 -7.83
CA PRO A 33 6.53 7.60 -6.64
C PRO A 33 6.38 8.43 -5.37
N GLN A 34 5.54 7.94 -4.46
CA GLN A 34 5.29 8.55 -3.16
C GLN A 34 5.44 7.49 -2.08
N VAL A 35 6.44 7.70 -1.21
CA VAL A 35 6.86 6.74 -0.19
C VAL A 35 6.99 7.45 1.15
N PHE A 36 6.55 6.79 2.22
CA PHE A 36 6.84 7.20 3.59
C PHE A 36 7.60 6.09 4.31
N ASP A 37 8.70 6.45 4.96
CA ASP A 37 9.58 5.51 5.64
C ASP A 37 9.04 5.02 6.99
N SER A 38 7.91 5.59 7.43
CA SER A 38 7.21 5.24 8.67
C SER A 38 5.73 5.62 8.62
N LEU A 39 4.92 4.99 9.49
CA LEU A 39 3.52 5.40 9.69
C LEU A 39 3.38 6.80 10.27
N ASP A 40 4.30 7.22 11.14
CA ASP A 40 4.24 8.54 11.77
C ASP A 40 4.47 9.65 10.75
N GLU A 41 5.32 9.43 9.74
CA GLU A 41 5.44 10.33 8.60
C GLU A 41 4.20 10.33 7.74
N PHE A 42 3.66 9.15 7.43
CA PHE A 42 2.43 9.06 6.64
C PHE A 42 1.26 9.79 7.33
N LYS A 43 1.08 9.63 8.65
CA LYS A 43 0.04 10.30 9.45
C LYS A 43 0.11 11.82 9.44
N LYS A 44 1.29 12.39 9.19
CA LYS A 44 1.49 13.84 9.09
C LYS A 44 1.23 14.37 7.67
N SER A 45 1.11 13.48 6.69
CA SER A 45 0.86 13.86 5.30
C SER A 45 -0.61 14.24 5.07
N GLN A 46 -0.84 15.04 4.03
CA GLN A 46 -2.19 15.37 3.57
C GLN A 46 -2.96 14.12 3.13
N LEU A 47 -2.26 13.15 2.53
CA LEU A 47 -2.85 11.89 2.06
C LEU A 47 -3.53 11.10 3.18
N TYR A 48 -2.99 11.14 4.40
CA TYR A 48 -3.62 10.47 5.54
C TYR A 48 -4.94 11.13 5.96
N GLN A 49 -5.10 12.44 5.72
CA GLN A 49 -6.37 13.14 5.95
C GLN A 49 -7.39 12.86 4.86
N GLU A 50 -6.95 12.39 3.69
CA GLU A 50 -7.79 12.09 2.53
C GLU A 50 -8.31 10.64 2.51
N ILE A 51 -7.71 9.74 3.31
CA ILE A 51 -8.20 8.36 3.46
C ILE A 51 -9.31 8.25 4.50
N SER A 52 -10.12 7.20 4.35
CA SER A 52 -11.33 6.96 5.14
C SER A 52 -10.99 6.58 6.59
N GLU A 53 -11.91 6.80 7.53
CA GLU A 53 -11.72 6.39 8.94
C GLU A 53 -11.43 4.89 9.06
N GLU A 54 -12.08 4.06 8.26
CA GLU A 54 -11.85 2.60 8.20
C GLU A 54 -10.40 2.28 7.78
N GLU A 55 -9.86 2.98 6.78
CA GLU A 55 -8.46 2.85 6.35
C GLU A 55 -7.53 3.28 7.50
N GLN A 56 -7.84 4.38 8.19
CA GLN A 56 -7.07 4.84 9.34
C GLN A 56 -7.09 3.83 10.51
N GLU A 57 -8.23 3.16 10.74
CA GLU A 57 -8.34 2.11 11.75
C GLU A 57 -7.48 0.90 11.42
N GLN A 58 -7.48 0.47 10.16
CA GLN A 58 -6.62 -0.62 9.70
C GLN A 58 -5.13 -0.29 9.91
N LEU A 59 -4.73 0.98 9.85
CA LEU A 59 -3.33 1.39 10.08
C LEU A 59 -2.87 1.19 11.54
N LYS A 60 -3.81 1.10 12.51
CA LYS A 60 -3.48 0.88 13.92
C LYS A 60 -2.73 -0.45 14.14
N GLN A 61 -2.98 -1.47 13.32
CA GLN A 61 -2.34 -2.79 13.43
C GLN A 61 -0.82 -2.78 13.15
N TYR A 62 -0.33 -1.69 12.55
CA TYR A 62 1.06 -1.51 12.18
C TYR A 62 1.84 -0.60 13.15
N LYS A 63 1.18 -0.09 14.21
CA LYS A 63 1.82 0.78 15.21
C LYS A 63 3.02 0.08 15.86
N GLY A 64 4.18 0.75 15.82
CA GLY A 64 5.43 0.25 16.42
C GLY A 64 6.17 -0.80 15.57
N LYS A 65 5.67 -1.15 14.37
CA LYS A 65 6.36 -2.03 13.43
C LYS A 65 7.27 -1.24 12.50
N ASN A 66 8.32 -1.89 12.00
CA ASN A 66 9.14 -1.32 10.93
C ASN A 66 8.39 -1.48 9.59
N VAL A 67 7.84 -0.36 9.12
CA VAL A 67 6.94 -0.36 7.98
C VAL A 67 7.33 0.70 6.97
N VAL A 68 6.92 0.48 5.74
CA VAL A 68 6.97 1.45 4.66
C VAL A 68 5.58 1.63 4.08
N VAL A 69 5.23 2.87 3.76
CA VAL A 69 3.96 3.19 3.10
C VAL A 69 4.25 3.55 1.66
N LEU A 70 3.62 2.83 0.73
CA LEU A 70 3.72 3.05 -0.71
C LEU A 70 2.37 3.56 -1.21
N VAL A 71 2.35 4.67 -1.94
CA VAL A 71 1.10 5.28 -2.39
C VAL A 71 0.88 5.00 -3.88
N PHE A 72 -0.31 4.55 -4.22
CA PHE A 72 -0.74 4.29 -5.59
C PHE A 72 -1.87 5.22 -5.97
N GLU A 73 -2.03 5.52 -7.26
CA GLU A 73 -3.13 6.36 -7.73
C GLU A 73 -4.44 5.57 -7.79
N THR A 74 -4.34 4.28 -8.12
CA THR A 74 -5.46 3.35 -8.22
C THR A 74 -5.20 2.06 -7.43
N PRO A 75 -6.27 1.38 -6.99
CA PRO A 75 -6.15 0.05 -6.40
C PRO A 75 -5.59 -0.99 -7.37
N GLU A 76 -5.88 -0.87 -8.68
CA GLU A 76 -5.35 -1.76 -9.71
C GLU A 76 -3.82 -1.69 -9.78
N GLN A 77 -3.26 -0.48 -9.77
CA GLN A 77 -1.80 -0.29 -9.71
C GLN A 77 -1.19 -0.94 -8.46
N ALA A 78 -1.85 -0.81 -7.32
CA ALA A 78 -1.41 -1.43 -6.07
C ALA A 78 -1.44 -2.96 -6.15
N ILE A 79 -2.51 -3.55 -6.69
CA ILE A 79 -2.65 -5.01 -6.88
C ILE A 79 -1.57 -5.52 -7.84
N GLU A 80 -1.38 -4.88 -8.99
CA GLU A 80 -0.34 -5.25 -9.95
C GLU A 80 1.05 -5.22 -9.31
N PHE A 81 1.35 -4.17 -8.55
CA PHE A 81 2.62 -4.07 -7.84
C PHE A 81 2.79 -5.19 -6.81
N ILE A 82 1.77 -5.48 -6.00
CA ILE A 82 1.79 -6.56 -5.00
C ILE A 82 2.07 -7.91 -5.68
N GLN A 83 1.41 -8.19 -6.80
CA GLN A 83 1.64 -9.41 -7.57
C GLN A 83 3.08 -9.47 -8.11
N GLN A 84 3.63 -8.36 -8.62
CA GLN A 84 5.02 -8.33 -9.08
C GLN A 84 6.03 -8.61 -7.96
N ILE A 85 5.88 -7.98 -6.79
CA ILE A 85 6.81 -8.20 -5.68
C ILE A 85 6.64 -9.60 -5.05
N GLN A 86 5.45 -10.19 -5.13
CA GLN A 86 5.19 -11.58 -4.75
C GLN A 86 5.91 -12.55 -5.70
N GLN A 87 5.83 -12.36 -7.01
CA GLN A 87 6.55 -13.18 -8.00
C GLN A 87 8.08 -13.09 -7.82
N LYS A 88 8.57 -11.94 -7.36
CA LYS A 88 9.98 -11.71 -7.01
C LYS A 88 10.37 -12.29 -5.64
N ASN A 89 9.47 -12.99 -4.94
CA ASN A 89 9.66 -13.55 -3.59
C ASN A 89 10.06 -12.50 -2.53
N LEU A 90 9.68 -11.22 -2.74
CA LEU A 90 9.95 -10.15 -1.79
C LEU A 90 8.96 -10.15 -0.62
N ILE A 91 7.73 -10.59 -0.90
CA ILE A 91 6.68 -10.90 0.08
C ILE A 91 6.22 -12.34 -0.12
N ASN A 92 5.65 -12.96 0.92
CA ASN A 92 5.08 -14.29 0.80
C ASN A 92 3.64 -14.22 0.24
N LYS A 93 3.11 -15.37 -0.19
CA LYS A 93 1.77 -15.46 -0.76
C LYS A 93 0.68 -14.97 0.21
N THR A 94 0.74 -15.38 1.48
CA THR A 94 -0.24 -14.97 2.50
C THR A 94 -0.29 -13.45 2.67
N GLN A 95 0.87 -12.79 2.72
CA GLN A 95 0.94 -11.33 2.81
C GLN A 95 0.38 -10.67 1.55
N ALA A 96 0.69 -11.20 0.36
CA ALA A 96 0.15 -10.68 -0.89
C ALA A 96 -1.38 -10.81 -0.95
N ASP A 97 -1.91 -11.99 -0.64
CA ASP A 97 -3.35 -12.26 -0.63
C ASP A 97 -4.08 -11.31 0.34
N THR A 98 -3.60 -11.17 1.59
CA THR A 98 -4.20 -10.25 2.56
C THR A 98 -4.19 -8.79 2.10
N LEU A 99 -3.13 -8.33 1.44
CA LEU A 99 -3.07 -6.96 0.92
C LEU A 99 -4.04 -6.73 -0.24
N ILE A 100 -4.17 -7.72 -1.13
CA ILE A 100 -5.11 -7.68 -2.25
C ILE A 100 -6.55 -7.73 -1.73
N GLU A 101 -6.87 -8.63 -0.82
CA GLU A 101 -8.20 -8.73 -0.21
C GLU A 101 -8.62 -7.42 0.49
N ASN A 102 -7.70 -6.78 1.21
CA ASN A 102 -7.96 -5.47 1.83
C ASN A 102 -8.24 -4.39 0.79
N LEU A 103 -7.48 -4.36 -0.31
CA LEU A 103 -7.69 -3.42 -1.42
C LEU A 103 -9.04 -3.62 -2.10
N GLU A 104 -9.41 -4.87 -2.34
CA GLU A 104 -10.69 -5.24 -2.96
C GLU A 104 -11.86 -4.89 -2.06
N ALA A 105 -11.77 -5.21 -0.76
CA ALA A 105 -12.79 -4.85 0.23
C ALA A 105 -13.00 -3.33 0.31
N LEU A 106 -11.92 -2.54 0.29
CA LEU A 106 -11.98 -1.08 0.29
C LEU A 106 -12.61 -0.51 -0.99
N ASN A 107 -12.50 -1.22 -2.13
CA ASN A 107 -13.20 -0.83 -3.36
C ASN A 107 -14.68 -1.22 -3.31
N GLU A 108 -15.01 -2.44 -2.89
CA GLU A 108 -16.39 -2.92 -2.80
C GLU A 108 -17.25 -2.09 -1.83
N SER A 109 -16.67 -1.64 -0.72
CA SER A 109 -17.34 -0.73 0.22
C SER A 109 -17.76 0.60 -0.44
N GLN A 110 -17.05 1.07 -1.46
CA GLN A 110 -17.45 2.27 -2.22
C GLN A 110 -18.64 2.01 -3.17
N TYR A 111 -18.79 0.77 -3.67
CA TYR A 111 -19.90 0.42 -4.56
C TYR A 111 -21.22 0.18 -3.82
N LYS A 112 -21.19 -0.29 -2.56
CA LYS A 112 -22.41 -0.51 -1.77
C LYS A 112 -23.09 0.77 -1.29
N SER A 113 -22.37 1.90 -1.23
CA SER A 113 -22.96 3.20 -0.88
C SER A 113 -23.65 3.91 -2.05
N GLY A 114 -23.55 3.39 -3.28
CA GLY A 114 -24.22 3.93 -4.48
C GLY A 114 -25.59 3.31 -4.81
N MET A 115 -26.05 2.30 -4.05
CA MET A 115 -27.39 1.73 -4.17
C MET A 115 -28.23 2.10 -2.94
N ARG A 116 -28.68 3.35 -2.86
CA ARG A 116 -29.83 3.75 -2.06
C ARG A 116 -30.65 4.79 -2.81
#